data_AF-A0A9X1IRN8-F1
#
_entry.id   AF-A0A9X1IRN8-F1
#
_cell.length_a   1.000
_cell.length_b   1.000
_cell.length_c   1.000
_cell.angle_alpha   90.00
_cell.angle_beta   90.00
_cell.angle_gamma   90.00
#
_symmetry.space_group_name_H-M   'P 1'
#
loop_
_entity.id
_entity.type
_entity.pdbx_description
1 polymer ?
#
loop_
_entity_poly.entity_id
_entity_poly.type
_entity_poly.pdbx_seq_one_letter_code
_entity_poly.pdbx_strand_id
1 'polypeptide(L)' 'MKAIPWDQPATMIDLDGKAPLLGTIRDCARHFAIFKPTAKEQARILLTQPVHREGRKTRTWLLEPNEIEQLVERLRTEG' A
#
# COMPACT_ATOMS: atom_id res chain seq x y z
N MET A 1 8.04 -10.66 2.20
CA MET A 1 7.72 -9.27 2.59
C MET A 1 7.75 -9.18 4.12
N LYS A 2 8.37 -8.16 4.74
CA LYS A 2 8.18 -7.93 6.20
C LYS A 2 6.67 -7.87 6.46
N ALA A 3 6.17 -8.58 7.46
CA ALA A 3 4.74 -8.67 7.75
C ALA A 3 4.21 -7.30 8.20
N ILE A 4 3.74 -6.49 7.25
CA ILE A 4 3.08 -5.22 7.55
C ILE A 4 1.75 -5.56 8.26
N PRO A 5 1.50 -5.05 9.48
CA PRO A 5 0.24 -5.28 10.18
C PRO A 5 -0.95 -4.76 9.38
N TRP A 6 -2.06 -5.51 9.38
CA TRP A 6 -3.25 -5.13 8.60
C TRP A 6 -3.91 -3.85 9.09
N ASP A 7 -3.83 -3.60 10.39
CA ASP A 7 -4.36 -2.48 11.15
C ASP A 7 -3.44 -1.25 11.12
N GLN A 8 -2.23 -1.35 10.55
CA GLN A 8 -1.34 -0.21 10.43
C GLN A 8 -2.01 0.92 9.61
N PRO A 9 -2.03 2.16 10.13
CA PRO A 9 -2.53 3.31 9.38
C PRO A 9 -1.72 3.57 8.12
N ALA A 10 -2.45 3.85 7.03
CA ALA A 10 -1.89 4.05 5.71
C ALA A 10 -2.76 4.98 4.86
N THR A 11 -2.14 5.59 3.86
CA THR A 11 -2.80 6.44 2.88
C THR A 11 -2.53 5.92 1.49
N MET A 12 -3.54 5.48 0.75
CA MET A 12 -3.39 5.21 -0.67
C MET A 12 -3.53 6.51 -1.46
N ILE A 13 -2.55 6.77 -2.32
CA ILE A 13 -2.51 7.89 -3.23
C ILE A 13 -2.55 7.37 -4.67
N ASP A 14 -3.21 8.11 -5.54
CA ASP A 14 -3.20 7.91 -7.00
C ASP A 14 -2.49 9.12 -7.61
N LEU A 15 -1.55 8.88 -8.53
CA LEU A 15 -0.83 9.95 -9.21
C LEU A 15 -1.67 10.67 -10.28
N ASP A 16 -2.86 10.16 -10.61
CA ASP A 16 -3.84 10.84 -11.48
C ASP A 16 -4.57 12.01 -10.80
N GLY A 17 -4.22 12.35 -9.54
CA GLY A 17 -4.79 13.50 -8.81
C GLY A 17 -6.15 13.24 -8.17
N LYS A 18 -6.55 11.97 -8.03
CA LYS A 18 -7.76 11.59 -7.28
C LYS A 18 -7.57 11.81 -5.77
N ALA A 19 -8.69 11.99 -5.06
CA ALA A 19 -8.67 12.08 -3.61
C ALA A 19 -8.02 10.81 -3.01
N PRO A 20 -7.08 10.97 -2.06
CA PRO A 20 -6.42 9.83 -1.45
C PRO A 20 -7.37 9.09 -0.51
N LEU A 21 -7.18 7.77 -0.39
CA LEU A 21 -7.87 6.95 0.60
C LEU A 21 -7.05 6.92 1.89
N LEU A 22 -7.61 7.45 2.97
CA LEU A 22 -7.06 7.37 4.33
C LEU A 22 -7.69 6.18 5.05
N GLY A 23 -6.88 5.23 5.54
CA GLY A 23 -7.40 4.03 6.20
C GLY A 23 -6.30 3.14 6.76
N THR A 24 -6.53 1.83 6.74
CA THR A 24 -5.53 0.82 7.12
C THR A 24 -4.88 0.17 5.91
N ILE A 25 -3.81 -0.61 6.13
CA ILE A 25 -3.19 -1.43 5.08
C ILE A 25 -4.18 -2.41 4.47
N ARG A 26 -5.09 -2.97 5.28
CA ARG A 26 -6.14 -3.86 4.78
C ARG A 26 -7.13 -3.13 3.88
N ASP A 27 -7.55 -1.92 4.25
CA ASP A 27 -8.46 -1.11 3.43
C ASP A 27 -7.81 -0.74 2.11
N CYS A 28 -6.53 -0.35 2.14
CA CYS A 28 -5.77 -0.04 0.95
C CYS A 28 -5.61 -1.27 0.04
N ALA A 29 -5.26 -2.45 0.58
CA ALA A 29 -5.15 -3.66 -0.24
C ALA A 29 -6.49 -4.04 -0.89
N ARG A 30 -7.61 -3.95 -0.14
CA ARG A 30 -8.96 -4.19 -0.68
C ARG A 30 -9.31 -3.22 -1.80
N HIS A 31 -9.03 -1.93 -1.62
CA HIS A 31 -9.33 -0.92 -2.61
C HIS A 31 -8.47 -1.08 -3.88
N PHE A 32 -7.19 -1.41 -3.73
CA PHE A 32 -6.29 -1.68 -4.86
C PHE A 32 -6.71 -2.92 -5.66
N ALA A 33 -7.25 -3.95 -4.99
CA ALA A 33 -7.66 -5.19 -5.65
C ALA A 33 -8.73 -4.97 -6.74
N ILE A 34 -9.56 -3.93 -6.61
CA ILE A 34 -10.63 -3.60 -7.56
C ILE A 34 -10.23 -2.55 -8.61
N PHE A 35 -9.00 -2.01 -8.54
CA PHE A 35 -8.53 -1.04 -9.52
C PHE A 35 -8.35 -1.65 -10.91
N LYS A 36 -8.65 -0.83 -11.93
CA LYS A 36 -8.26 -1.12 -13.32
C LYS A 36 -6.73 -1.12 -13.43
N PRO A 37 -6.13 -1.86 -14.40
CA PRO A 37 -4.67 -1.94 -14.53
C PRO A 37 -3.96 -0.58 -14.57
N THR A 38 -4.50 0.38 -15.33
CA THR A 38 -3.94 1.74 -15.41
C THR A 38 -3.94 2.47 -14.05
N ALA A 39 -5.00 2.32 -13.26
CA ALA A 39 -5.06 2.90 -11.91
C ALA A 39 -4.12 2.19 -10.93
N LYS A 40 -3.89 0.88 -11.11
CA LYS A 40 -2.92 0.14 -10.30
C LYS A 40 -1.49 0.64 -10.53
N GLU A 41 -1.11 0.93 -11.77
CA GLU A 41 0.20 1.48 -12.11
C GLU A 41 0.44 2.87 -11.48
N GLN A 42 -0.62 3.64 -11.25
CA GLN A 42 -0.57 4.97 -10.64
C GLN A 42 -0.72 4.96 -9.11
N ALA A 43 -1.15 3.85 -8.51
CA ALA A 43 -1.39 3.80 -7.06
C ALA A 43 -0.11 3.59 -6.24
N ARG A 44 -0.02 4.29 -5.11
CA ARG A 44 0.97 4.04 -4.05
C ARG A 44 0.31 4.02 -2.68
N ILE A 45 0.93 3.34 -1.72
CA ILE A 45 0.52 3.41 -0.31
C ILE A 45 1.60 4.09 0.50
N LEU A 46 1.29 5.22 1.12
CA LEU A 46 2.11 5.89 2.10
C LEU A 46 1.84 5.33 3.49
N LEU A 47 2.87 4.84 4.18
CA LEU A 47 2.76 4.42 5.58
C LEU A 47 2.84 5.65 6.49
N THR A 48 1.87 5.81 7.38
CA THR A 48 1.86 6.92 8.35
C THR A 48 2.93 6.73 9.44
N GLN A 49 3.28 5.47 9.75
CA GLN A 49 4.34 5.12 10.69
C GLN A 49 5.45 4.32 9.98
N PRO A 50 6.46 5.00 9.39
CA PRO A 50 7.55 4.32 8.72
C PRO A 50 8.41 3.55 9.73
N VAL A 51 8.70 2.28 9.43
CA VAL A 51 9.66 1.47 10.22
C VAL A 51 11.07 1.75 9.71
N HIS A 52 12.13 1.46 10.47
CA HIS A 52 13.49 1.53 9.92
C HIS A 52 13.83 0.26 9.10
N ARG A 53 14.57 0.42 7.99
CA ARG A 53 15.14 -0.69 7.18
C ARG A 53 16.64 -0.47 7.05
N GLU A 54 17.41 -1.42 7.57
CA GLU A 54 18.86 -1.41 7.49
C GLU A 54 19.33 -1.36 6.03
N GLY A 55 20.35 -0.54 5.74
CA GLY A 55 20.89 -0.33 4.39
C GLY A 55 20.07 0.62 3.48
N ARG A 56 18.97 1.21 3.96
CA ARG A 56 18.19 2.20 3.20
C ARG A 56 18.16 3.56 3.90
N LYS A 57 18.33 4.64 3.13
CA LYS A 57 18.16 6.02 3.64
C LYS A 57 16.73 6.19 4.19
N THR A 58 16.60 6.82 5.35
CA THR A 58 15.31 7.16 5.97
C THR A 58 14.49 8.03 5.01
N ARG A 59 13.45 7.44 4.41
CA ARG A 59 12.45 8.14 3.60
C ARG A 59 11.07 7.70 4.07
N THR A 60 10.07 8.56 3.91
CA THR A 60 8.66 8.20 4.09
C THR A 60 8.37 6.94 3.28
N TRP A 61 7.76 5.95 3.93
CA TRP A 61 7.63 4.64 3.31
C TRP A 61 6.47 4.64 2.34
N LEU A 62 6.81 4.39 1.08
CA LEU A 62 5.88 4.29 -0.02
C LEU A 62 5.92 2.84 -0.53
N LEU A 63 4.77 2.19 -0.62
CA LEU A 63 4.64 0.92 -1.32
C LEU A 63 4.30 1.21 -2.78
N GLU A 64 5.11 0.66 -3.67
CA GLU A 64 4.89 0.70 -5.12
C GLU A 64 3.85 -0.36 -5.55
N PRO A 65 3.25 -0.24 -6.76
CA PRO A 65 2.20 -1.14 -7.22
C PRO A 65 2.50 -2.64 -7.05
N ASN A 66 3.74 -3.05 -7.32
CA ASN A 66 4.18 -4.45 -7.18
C ASN A 66 4.27 -4.94 -5.73
N GLU A 67 4.53 -4.04 -4.77
CA GLU A 67 4.47 -4.35 -3.33
C GLU A 67 3.02 -4.39 -2.85
N ILE A 68 2.14 -3.57 -3.42
CA ILE A 68 0.70 -3.59 -3.11
C ILE A 68 0.05 -4.88 -3.66
N GLU A 69 0.43 -5.35 -4.84
CA GLU A 69 -0.03 -6.65 -5.37
C GLU A 69 0.32 -7.81 -4.42
N GLN A 70 1.49 -7.78 -3.78
CA GLN A 70 1.84 -8.79 -2.76
C GLN A 70 0.93 -8.70 -1.53
N LEU A 71 0.47 -7.52 -1.15
CA LEU A 71 -0.55 -7.37 -0.10
C LEU A 71 -1.90 -7.94 -0.55
N VAL A 72 -2.31 -7.72 -1.80
CA VAL A 72 -3.54 -8.32 -2.33
C VAL A 72 -3.46 -9.83 -2.33
N GLU A 73 -2.33 -10.40 -2.75
CA GLU A 73 -2.14 -11.84 -2.78
C GLU A 73 -2.18 -12.46 -1.37
N ARG A 74 -1.52 -11.80 -0.42
CA ARG A 74 -1.60 -12.17 1.00
C ARG A 74 -3.04 -12.08 1.52
N LEU A 75 -3.77 -11.01 1.19
CA LEU A 75 -5.17 -10.82 1.60
C LEU A 75 -6.07 -11.95 1.07
N ARG A 76 -5.83 -12.43 -0.16
CA ARG A 76 -6.56 -13.56 -0.75
C ARG A 76 -6.23 -14.90 -0.08
N THR A 77 -4.97 -15.09 0.33
CA THR A 77 -4.51 -16.33 0.96
C THR A 77 -4.99 -16.46 2.40
N GLU A 78 -5.17 -15.35 3.11
CA GLU A 78 -5.64 -15.32 4.50
C GLU A 78 -7.18 -15.28 4.66
N GLY A 79 -7.93 -15.16 3.55
CA GLY A 79 -9.39 -15.09 3.51
C GLY A 79 -10.05 -16.42 3.21
#